data_AF-A0A2V8SYT3-F1
#
_entry.id   AF-A0A2V8SYT3-F1
#
_cell.length_a   1.000
_cell.length_b   1.000
_cell.length_c   1.000
_cell.angle_alpha   90.00
_cell.angle_beta   90.00
_cell.angle_gamma   90.00
#
_symmetry.space_group_name_H-M   'P 1'
#
loop_
_entity.id
_entity.type
_entity.pdbx_description
1 polymer ?
#
loop_
_entity_poly.entity_id
_entity_poly.type
_entity_poly.pdbx_seq_one_letter_code
_entity_poly.pdbx_strand_id
1 'polypeptide(L)'
;MSEARSSSQLSIARLIFLPALLSLAVTILRLVGERAHWSIHWFSTETGGPVPSGMSWLIGITWLALPFGVYFALKLAAAGHGPRRTAKAVGYAFTGLVILLLVYYSFLPRLTVGFPQILIFIWLAMAIPAAIQLLGWPELFKTLLAYGLASRIPVVIVMFFAMRGDWGTHYDFVGMPEQFQMPLWPRFFWLAFFPQLIFWVAFTILMGSLTGSIAFALFGKRSPAEETVQVS
;
A
#
# COMPACT_ATOMS: atom_id res chain seq x y z
N MET A 1 35.33 -32.41 -7.32
CA MET A 1 34.28 -32.15 -6.32
C MET A 1 33.70 -30.77 -6.61
N SER A 2 32.54 -30.72 -7.25
CA SER A 2 31.80 -29.49 -7.56
C SER A 2 30.77 -29.30 -6.46
N GLU A 3 31.09 -28.48 -5.46
CA GLU A 3 30.10 -28.08 -4.46
C GLU A 3 29.03 -27.23 -5.14
N ALA A 4 27.82 -27.78 -5.14
CA ALA A 4 26.60 -27.08 -5.49
C ALA A 4 26.46 -25.83 -4.62
N ARG A 5 26.80 -24.66 -5.19
CA ARG A 5 26.25 -23.39 -4.69
C ARG A 5 24.74 -23.47 -4.88
N SER A 6 24.02 -23.90 -3.84
CA SER A 6 22.58 -23.68 -3.76
C SER A 6 22.39 -22.17 -3.70
N SER A 7 22.25 -21.54 -4.86
CA SER A 7 21.82 -20.15 -4.96
C SER A 7 20.51 -20.06 -4.21
N SER A 8 20.52 -19.41 -3.05
CA SER A 8 19.30 -19.20 -2.27
C SER A 8 18.40 -18.28 -3.08
N GLN A 9 17.51 -18.87 -3.89
CA GLN A 9 16.45 -18.17 -4.60
C GLN A 9 15.72 -17.27 -3.59
N LEU A 10 15.69 -15.97 -3.84
CA LEU A 10 15.03 -15.02 -2.95
C LEU A 10 13.52 -15.33 -2.97
N SER A 11 13.02 -15.90 -1.87
CA SER A 11 11.59 -16.16 -1.72
C SER A 11 10.86 -14.87 -1.32
N ILE A 12 9.84 -14.48 -2.08
CA ILE A 12 8.96 -13.33 -1.76
C ILE A 12 8.39 -13.49 -0.35
N ALA A 13 7.95 -14.70 0.03
CA ALA A 13 7.39 -14.97 1.34
C ALA A 13 8.37 -14.63 2.48
N ARG A 14 9.65 -15.02 2.33
CA ARG A 14 10.70 -14.68 3.31
C ARG A 14 11.00 -13.18 3.32
N LEU A 15 10.99 -12.54 2.16
CA LEU A 15 11.26 -11.11 2.02
C LEU A 15 10.18 -10.25 2.69
N ILE A 16 8.91 -10.61 2.56
CA ILE A 16 7.80 -9.82 3.10
C ILE A 16 7.45 -10.18 4.55
N PHE A 17 7.92 -11.31 5.08
CA PHE A 17 7.54 -11.79 6.41
C PHE A 17 7.76 -10.76 7.52
N LEU A 18 8.97 -10.21 7.63
CA LEU A 18 9.30 -9.24 8.66
C LEU A 18 8.52 -7.92 8.46
N PRO A 19 8.47 -7.31 7.25
CA PRO A 19 7.59 -6.16 7.00
C PRO A 19 6.12 -6.39 7.33
N ALA A 20 5.56 -7.56 6.99
CA ALA A 20 4.17 -7.90 7.30
C ALA A 20 3.94 -8.03 8.82
N LEU A 21 4.88 -8.64 9.54
CA LEU A 21 4.83 -8.74 11.00
C LEU A 21 4.90 -7.36 11.67
N LEU A 22 5.75 -6.46 11.18
CA LEU A 22 5.82 -5.09 11.67
C LEU A 22 4.50 -4.34 11.42
N SER A 23 3.90 -4.48 10.25
CA SER A 23 2.59 -3.89 9.94
C SER A 23 1.50 -4.44 10.87
N LEU A 24 1.49 -5.75 11.14
CA LEU A 24 0.58 -6.35 12.11
C LEU A 24 0.79 -5.77 13.52
N ALA A 25 2.05 -5.63 13.96
CA ALA A 25 2.37 -5.05 15.26
C ALA A 25 1.86 -3.61 15.38
N VAL A 26 2.02 -2.79 14.33
CA VAL A 26 1.48 -1.42 14.29
C VAL A 26 -0.05 -1.41 14.32
N THR A 27 -0.72 -2.31 13.59
CA THR A 27 -2.19 -2.47 13.62
C THR A 27 -2.68 -2.85 15.02
N ILE A 28 -2.04 -3.82 15.69
CA ILE A 28 -2.41 -4.23 17.05
C ILE A 28 -2.12 -3.11 18.04
N LEU A 29 -0.97 -2.45 17.96
CA LEU A 29 -0.62 -1.32 18.82
C LEU A 29 -1.69 -0.22 18.73
N ARG A 30 -2.12 0.11 17.51
CA ARG A 30 -3.18 1.09 17.29
C ARG A 30 -4.49 0.63 17.93
N LEU A 31 -4.93 -0.59 17.64
CA LEU A 31 -6.16 -1.16 18.19
C LEU A 31 -6.16 -1.13 19.72
N VAL A 32 -5.07 -1.60 20.34
CA VAL A 32 -4.92 -1.64 21.80
C VAL A 32 -4.93 -0.23 22.38
N GLY A 33 -4.20 0.72 21.77
CA GLY A 33 -4.15 2.08 22.26
C GLY A 33 -5.51 2.79 22.21
N GLU A 34 -6.29 2.58 21.14
CA GLU A 34 -7.65 3.10 21.04
C GLU A 34 -8.59 2.47 22.09
N ARG A 35 -8.53 1.15 22.26
CA ARG A 35 -9.34 0.42 23.24
C ARG A 35 -8.97 0.72 24.70
N ALA A 36 -7.70 1.03 24.95
CA ALA A 36 -7.21 1.43 26.26
C ALA A 36 -7.33 2.94 26.50
N HIS A 37 -7.95 3.69 25.58
CA HIS A 37 -8.12 5.13 25.65
C HIS A 37 -6.80 5.87 25.93
N TRP A 38 -5.73 5.45 25.27
CA TRP A 38 -4.47 6.19 25.28
C TRP A 38 -4.66 7.58 24.66
N SER A 39 -3.62 8.42 24.73
CA SER A 39 -3.68 9.81 24.29
C SER A 39 -4.38 9.99 22.93
N ILE A 40 -5.47 10.75 22.92
CA ILE A 40 -6.27 11.05 21.72
C ILE A 40 -5.43 11.66 20.59
N HIS A 41 -4.34 12.35 20.93
CA HIS A 41 -3.41 12.92 19.96
C HIS A 41 -2.74 11.84 19.07
N TRP A 42 -2.53 10.64 19.64
CA TRP A 42 -1.85 9.51 19.00
C TRP A 42 -2.80 8.36 18.63
N PHE A 43 -3.88 8.18 19.39
CA PHE A 43 -4.83 7.06 19.28
C PHE A 43 -6.28 7.57 19.19
N SER A 44 -6.53 8.51 18.27
CA SER A 44 -7.89 8.96 17.97
C SER A 44 -8.71 7.85 17.31
N THR A 45 -9.95 7.69 17.75
CA THR A 45 -10.94 6.75 17.19
C THR A 45 -11.66 7.32 15.97
N GLU A 46 -11.46 8.61 15.65
CA GLU A 46 -12.10 9.24 14.50
C GLU A 46 -11.55 8.66 13.19
N THR A 47 -12.46 8.17 12.34
CA THR A 47 -12.12 7.75 10.99
C THR A 47 -12.08 9.00 10.08
N GLY A 48 -11.00 9.16 9.31
CA GLY A 48 -10.60 10.45 8.72
C GLY A 48 -11.64 11.22 7.90
N GLY A 49 -11.96 12.44 8.35
CA GLY A 49 -12.31 13.55 7.48
C GLY A 49 -11.06 14.19 6.83
N PRO A 50 -11.21 15.16 5.90
CA PRO A 50 -10.10 15.87 5.25
C PRO A 50 -9.25 16.75 6.19
N VAL A 51 -9.54 16.75 7.49
CA VAL A 51 -8.81 17.50 8.51
C VAL A 51 -8.19 16.48 9.46
N PRO A 52 -6.85 16.41 9.58
CA PRO A 52 -6.23 15.55 10.57
C PRO A 52 -6.64 16.00 11.97
N SER A 53 -7.38 15.18 12.71
CA SER A 53 -7.45 15.31 14.16
C SER A 53 -6.16 14.73 14.78
N GLY A 54 -5.08 15.52 14.73
CA GLY A 54 -3.81 15.20 15.36
C GLY A 54 -2.87 14.26 14.58
N MET A 55 -2.05 13.49 15.32
CA MET A 55 -0.97 12.64 14.79
C MET A 55 -1.36 11.15 14.67
N SER A 56 -2.65 10.82 14.82
CA SER A 56 -3.16 9.43 14.78
C SER A 56 -2.88 8.69 13.47
N TRP A 57 -2.63 9.41 12.37
CA TRP A 57 -2.23 8.84 11.08
C TRP A 57 -0.82 8.24 11.11
N LEU A 58 0.07 8.70 12.01
CA LEU A 58 1.42 8.15 12.20
C LEU A 58 1.36 6.76 12.83
N ILE A 59 0.41 6.52 13.73
CA ILE A 59 0.13 5.20 14.28
C ILE A 59 -0.81 4.48 13.32
N GLY A 60 -0.29 4.19 12.13
CA GLY A 60 -1.00 3.53 11.05
C GLY A 60 -0.02 2.94 10.05
N ILE A 61 -0.47 1.97 9.27
CA ILE A 61 0.43 1.25 8.35
C ILE A 61 0.58 1.91 6.98
N THR A 62 -0.11 3.03 6.73
CA THR A 62 -0.16 3.67 5.41
C THR A 62 1.21 4.15 4.94
N TRP A 63 1.99 4.79 5.81
CA TRP A 63 3.30 5.34 5.43
C TRP A 63 4.37 4.26 5.23
N LEU A 64 4.18 3.05 5.78
CA LEU A 64 5.14 1.93 5.66
C LEU A 64 5.38 1.49 4.20
N ALA A 65 4.46 1.78 3.29
CA ALA A 65 4.64 1.53 1.86
C ALA A 65 5.91 2.20 1.30
N LEU A 66 6.28 3.38 1.81
CA LEU A 66 7.43 4.15 1.34
C LEU A 66 8.78 3.48 1.72
N PRO A 67 9.12 3.29 3.01
CA PRO A 67 10.38 2.66 3.39
C PRO A 67 10.46 1.19 2.95
N PHE A 68 9.33 0.46 2.97
CA PHE A 68 9.36 -0.92 2.49
C PHE A 68 9.46 -1.03 0.97
N GLY A 69 8.94 -0.05 0.21
CA GLY A 69 9.23 0.06 -1.22
C GLY A 69 10.72 0.12 -1.51
N VAL A 70 11.45 0.97 -0.79
CA VAL A 70 12.91 1.06 -0.85
C VAL A 70 13.57 -0.26 -0.47
N TYR A 71 13.20 -0.82 0.69
CA TYR A 71 13.75 -2.08 1.18
C TYR A 71 13.59 -3.22 0.15
N PHE A 72 12.38 -3.40 -0.40
CA PHE A 72 12.11 -4.46 -1.37
C PHE A 72 12.88 -4.23 -2.67
N ALA A 73 12.91 -3.02 -3.20
CA ALA A 73 13.62 -2.70 -4.42
C ALA A 73 15.11 -3.03 -4.31
N LEU A 74 15.77 -2.62 -3.21
CA LEU A 74 17.19 -2.88 -3.00
C LEU A 74 17.48 -4.37 -2.77
N LYS A 75 16.63 -5.09 -2.05
CA LYS A 75 16.80 -6.55 -1.83
C LYS A 75 16.57 -7.35 -3.11
N LEU A 76 15.56 -7.01 -3.90
CA LEU A 76 15.30 -7.63 -5.21
C LEU A 76 16.46 -7.37 -6.18
N ALA A 77 16.93 -6.12 -6.26
CA ALA A 77 18.06 -5.76 -7.08
C ALA A 77 19.34 -6.52 -6.71
N ALA A 78 19.66 -6.62 -5.41
CA ALA A 78 20.80 -7.37 -4.92
C ALA A 78 20.73 -8.87 -5.26
N ALA A 79 19.52 -9.42 -5.41
CA ALA A 79 19.28 -10.80 -5.83
C ALA A 79 19.19 -10.98 -7.35
N GLY A 80 19.48 -9.95 -8.15
CA GLY A 80 19.43 -10.01 -9.62
C GLY A 80 18.03 -9.83 -10.21
N HIS A 81 17.03 -9.50 -9.39
CA HIS A 81 15.65 -9.23 -9.81
C HIS A 81 15.38 -7.72 -10.00
N GLY A 82 16.39 -6.97 -10.45
CA GLY A 82 16.26 -5.55 -10.80
C GLY A 82 15.33 -5.32 -12.01
N PRO A 83 14.93 -4.06 -12.29
CA PRO A 83 14.14 -3.75 -13.47
C PRO A 83 14.99 -3.97 -14.73
N ARG A 84 14.35 -4.36 -15.84
CA ARG A 84 15.04 -4.54 -17.13
C ARG A 84 15.68 -3.26 -17.65
N ARG A 85 15.07 -2.11 -17.37
CA ARG A 85 15.56 -0.77 -17.70
C ARG A 85 15.17 0.16 -16.58
N THR A 86 16.16 0.77 -15.93
CA THR A 86 15.94 1.68 -14.79
C THR A 86 15.02 2.84 -15.16
N ALA A 87 15.24 3.46 -16.32
CA ALA A 87 14.43 4.57 -16.81
C ALA A 87 12.96 4.19 -17.03
N LYS A 88 12.67 2.96 -17.47
CA LYS A 88 11.27 2.51 -17.63
C LYS A 88 10.60 2.34 -16.27
N ALA A 89 11.27 1.74 -15.28
CA ALA A 89 10.71 1.57 -13.95
C ALA A 89 10.37 2.91 -13.30
N VAL A 90 11.30 3.87 -13.35
CA VAL A 90 11.07 5.24 -12.86
C VAL A 90 9.94 5.91 -13.66
N GLY A 91 9.98 5.82 -14.99
CA GLY A 91 8.97 6.41 -15.87
C GLY A 91 7.55 5.93 -15.54
N TYR A 92 7.32 4.62 -15.45
CA TYR A 92 6.01 4.06 -15.11
C TYR A 92 5.55 4.43 -13.69
N ALA A 93 6.48 4.54 -12.74
CA ALA A 93 6.15 4.97 -11.38
C ALA A 93 5.63 6.41 -11.33
N PHE A 94 6.29 7.32 -12.04
CA PHE A 94 5.81 8.70 -12.18
C PHE A 94 4.53 8.78 -13.02
N THR A 95 4.41 8.01 -14.10
CA THR A 95 3.18 7.96 -14.90
C THR A 95 1.98 7.54 -14.05
N GLY A 96 2.13 6.53 -13.20
CA GLY A 96 1.06 6.12 -12.27
C GLY A 96 0.64 7.26 -11.35
N LEU A 97 1.61 7.98 -10.75
CA LEU A 97 1.31 9.13 -9.90
C LEU A 97 0.59 10.25 -10.66
N VAL A 98 1.06 10.58 -11.87
CA VAL A 98 0.44 11.60 -12.72
C VAL A 98 -1.00 11.22 -13.08
N ILE A 99 -1.26 9.96 -13.46
CA ILE A 99 -2.63 9.49 -13.74
C ILE A 99 -3.51 9.64 -12.50
N LEU A 100 -3.03 9.23 -11.32
CA LEU A 100 -3.79 9.37 -10.07
C LEU A 100 -4.15 10.83 -9.79
N LEU A 101 -3.20 11.75 -9.92
CA LEU A 101 -3.41 13.18 -9.70
C LEU A 101 -4.40 13.77 -10.73
N LEU A 102 -4.27 13.40 -12.01
CA LEU A 102 -5.20 13.84 -13.05
C LEU A 102 -6.62 13.34 -12.79
N VAL A 103 -6.78 12.08 -12.40
CA VAL A 103 -8.08 11.51 -12.06
C VAL A 103 -8.67 12.21 -10.83
N TYR A 104 -7.87 12.44 -9.79
CA TYR A 104 -8.31 13.08 -8.55
C TYR A 104 -8.74 14.54 -8.75
N TYR A 105 -7.93 15.35 -9.45
CA TYR A 105 -8.20 16.79 -9.60
C TYR A 105 -9.12 17.13 -10.78
N SER A 106 -9.10 16.35 -11.86
CA SER A 106 -9.83 16.69 -13.08
C SER A 106 -11.08 15.85 -13.31
N PHE A 107 -11.09 14.57 -12.90
CA PHE A 107 -12.14 13.63 -13.28
C PHE A 107 -13.13 13.38 -12.13
N LEU A 108 -12.66 12.98 -10.94
CA LEU A 108 -13.51 12.65 -9.80
C LEU A 108 -14.50 13.78 -9.41
N PRO A 109 -14.12 15.07 -9.38
CA PRO A 109 -15.04 16.15 -9.01
C PRO A 109 -16.20 16.35 -10.00
N ARG A 110 -16.08 15.81 -11.23
CA ARG A 110 -17.09 15.90 -12.29
C ARG A 110 -18.03 14.70 -12.31
N LEU A 111 -17.75 13.66 -11.53
CA LEU A 111 -18.62 12.48 -11.43
C LEU A 111 -19.83 12.81 -10.58
N THR A 112 -21.02 12.65 -11.14
CA THR A 112 -22.31 12.85 -10.46
C THR A 112 -22.86 11.54 -9.87
N VAL A 113 -21.96 10.64 -9.46
CA VAL A 113 -22.31 9.32 -8.93
C VAL A 113 -22.55 9.41 -7.43
N GLY A 114 -23.67 8.86 -6.97
CA GLY A 114 -24.02 8.80 -5.55
C GLY A 114 -23.11 7.88 -4.73
N PHE A 115 -23.22 8.01 -3.41
CA PHE A 115 -22.60 7.09 -2.47
C PHE A 115 -23.52 5.87 -2.24
N PRO A 116 -22.99 4.63 -2.18
CA PRO A 116 -21.58 4.25 -2.16
C PRO A 116 -20.93 4.02 -3.54
N GLN A 117 -21.64 4.14 -4.65
CA GLN A 117 -21.15 3.78 -6.00
C GLN A 117 -19.91 4.57 -6.42
N ILE A 118 -19.76 5.82 -5.96
CA ILE A 118 -18.55 6.63 -6.16
C ILE A 118 -17.27 5.92 -5.67
N LEU A 119 -17.37 5.06 -4.65
CA LEU A 119 -16.24 4.30 -4.12
C LEU A 119 -15.64 3.36 -5.17
N ILE A 120 -16.45 2.79 -6.07
CA ILE A 120 -15.95 1.95 -7.18
C ILE A 120 -14.97 2.75 -8.03
N PHE A 121 -15.34 3.98 -8.39
CA PHE A 121 -14.49 4.87 -9.20
C PHE A 121 -13.21 5.25 -8.45
N ILE A 122 -13.30 5.51 -7.14
CA ILE A 122 -12.13 5.79 -6.29
C ILE A 122 -11.18 4.58 -6.23
N TRP A 123 -11.71 3.36 -6.07
CA TRP A 123 -10.89 2.15 -6.04
C TRP A 123 -10.23 1.88 -7.39
N LEU A 124 -10.96 2.05 -8.50
CA LEU A 124 -10.41 1.91 -9.84
C LEU A 124 -9.35 2.99 -10.15
N ALA A 125 -9.58 4.23 -9.70
CA ALA A 125 -8.65 5.33 -9.84
C ALA A 125 -7.30 5.06 -9.15
N MET A 126 -7.29 4.25 -8.09
CA MET A 126 -6.06 3.80 -7.43
C MET A 126 -5.50 2.52 -8.07
N ALA A 127 -6.36 1.55 -8.39
CA ALA A 127 -5.96 0.23 -8.90
C ALA A 127 -5.32 0.29 -10.30
N ILE A 128 -5.84 1.13 -11.20
CA ILE A 128 -5.34 1.24 -12.57
C ILE A 128 -3.88 1.76 -12.60
N PRO A 129 -3.54 2.91 -11.96
CA PRO A 129 -2.16 3.35 -11.84
C PRO A 129 -1.21 2.36 -11.16
N ALA A 130 -1.71 1.61 -10.17
CA ALA A 130 -0.94 0.57 -9.50
C ALA A 130 -0.63 -0.60 -10.45
N ALA A 131 -1.60 -1.04 -11.26
CA ALA A 131 -1.42 -2.12 -12.22
C ALA A 131 -0.37 -1.78 -13.30
N ILE A 132 -0.28 -0.50 -13.71
CA ILE A 132 0.73 -0.01 -14.66
C ILE A 132 2.17 -0.27 -14.16
N GLN A 133 2.38 -0.35 -12.84
CA GLN A 133 3.72 -0.61 -12.26
C GLN A 133 4.28 -1.98 -12.65
N LEU A 134 3.41 -2.94 -12.98
CA LEU A 134 3.80 -4.24 -13.51
C LEU A 134 4.65 -4.12 -14.79
N LEU A 135 4.43 -3.08 -15.61
CA LEU A 135 5.17 -2.85 -16.85
C LEU A 135 6.59 -2.31 -16.60
N GLY A 136 6.80 -1.61 -15.48
CA GLY A 136 8.09 -1.03 -15.11
C GLY A 136 9.00 -2.03 -14.41
N TRP A 137 8.48 -2.68 -13.36
CA TRP A 137 9.25 -3.62 -12.55
C TRP A 137 8.35 -4.74 -12.00
N PRO A 138 8.18 -5.85 -12.77
CA PRO A 138 7.25 -6.91 -12.41
C PRO A 138 7.51 -7.54 -11.03
N GLU A 139 8.76 -7.76 -10.66
CA GLU A 139 9.12 -8.41 -9.39
C GLU A 139 8.85 -7.50 -8.17
N LEU A 140 9.11 -6.19 -8.30
CA LEU A 140 8.75 -5.23 -7.26
C LEU A 140 7.22 -5.12 -7.13
N PHE A 141 6.49 -5.08 -8.24
CA PHE A 141 5.02 -5.12 -8.23
C PHE A 141 4.47 -6.34 -7.48
N LYS A 142 4.94 -7.56 -7.83
CA LYS A 142 4.49 -8.81 -7.18
C LYS A 142 4.80 -8.81 -5.69
N THR A 143 5.98 -8.32 -5.32
CA THR A 143 6.40 -8.23 -3.91
C THR A 143 5.53 -7.26 -3.14
N LEU A 144 5.26 -6.07 -3.69
CA LEU A 144 4.39 -5.07 -3.07
C LEU A 144 2.93 -5.50 -3.01
N LEU A 145 2.44 -6.24 -4.01
CA LEU A 145 1.12 -6.85 -4.00
C LEU A 145 1.02 -7.88 -2.86
N ALA A 146 1.99 -8.78 -2.76
CA ALA A 146 2.02 -9.80 -1.72
C ALA A 146 2.13 -9.17 -0.32
N TYR A 147 3.02 -8.19 -0.14
CA TYR A 147 3.15 -7.43 1.11
C TYR A 147 1.88 -6.63 1.42
N GLY A 148 1.29 -5.96 0.43
CA GLY A 148 0.05 -5.22 0.57
C GLY A 148 -1.08 -6.13 1.06
N LEU A 149 -1.27 -7.29 0.44
CA LEU A 149 -2.26 -8.27 0.91
C LEU A 149 -1.93 -8.80 2.32
N ALA A 150 -0.67 -9.17 2.57
CA ALA A 150 -0.24 -9.70 3.87
C ALA A 150 -0.45 -8.70 5.02
N SER A 151 -0.28 -7.40 4.77
CA SER A 151 -0.50 -6.34 5.76
C SER A 151 -1.97 -5.94 5.90
N ARG A 152 -2.78 -6.06 4.83
CA ARG A 152 -4.17 -5.60 4.81
C ARG A 152 -5.19 -6.66 5.20
N ILE A 153 -4.92 -7.94 4.96
CA ILE A 153 -5.81 -9.02 5.40
C ILE A 153 -6.04 -8.99 6.93
N PRO A 154 -5.00 -8.84 7.77
CA PRO A 154 -5.21 -8.66 9.21
C PRO A 154 -6.06 -7.44 9.57
N VAL A 155 -5.87 -6.32 8.86
CA VAL A 155 -6.67 -5.11 9.06
C VAL A 155 -8.14 -5.37 8.74
N VAL A 156 -8.44 -6.04 7.62
CA VAL A 156 -9.82 -6.43 7.26
C VAL A 156 -10.45 -7.31 8.33
N ILE A 157 -9.69 -8.26 8.88
CA ILE A 157 -10.16 -9.14 9.96
C ILE A 157 -10.47 -8.32 11.21
N VAL A 158 -9.58 -7.41 11.62
CA VAL A 158 -9.80 -6.51 12.76
C VAL A 158 -11.06 -5.66 12.52
N MET A 159 -11.20 -5.04 11.35
CA MET A 159 -12.36 -4.23 11.00
C MET A 159 -13.65 -5.04 11.02
N PHE A 160 -13.64 -6.30 10.57
CA PHE A 160 -14.83 -7.15 10.65
C PHE A 160 -15.29 -7.33 12.11
N PHE A 161 -14.37 -7.70 13.01
CA PHE A 161 -14.72 -7.94 14.40
C PHE A 161 -15.09 -6.66 15.14
N ALA A 162 -14.38 -5.58 14.85
CA ALA A 162 -14.66 -4.28 15.40
C ALA A 162 -16.08 -3.83 14.97
N MET A 163 -16.39 -3.85 13.67
CA MET A 163 -17.70 -3.42 13.15
C MET A 163 -18.84 -4.34 13.62
N ARG A 164 -18.56 -5.60 13.91
CA ARG A 164 -19.56 -6.54 14.44
C ARG A 164 -19.79 -6.33 15.95
N GLY A 165 -18.75 -5.96 16.68
CA GLY A 165 -18.78 -5.79 18.14
C GLY A 165 -18.95 -4.35 18.60
N ASP A 166 -19.10 -3.41 17.67
CA ASP A 166 -19.17 -1.96 17.88
C ASP A 166 -18.10 -1.49 18.89
N TRP A 167 -16.83 -1.80 18.58
CA TRP A 167 -15.71 -1.55 19.49
C TRP A 167 -15.41 -0.07 19.77
N GLY A 168 -16.09 0.86 19.09
CA GLY A 168 -15.88 2.30 19.26
C GLY A 168 -14.52 2.78 18.75
N THR A 169 -13.90 2.03 17.83
CA THR A 169 -12.55 2.31 17.29
C THR A 169 -12.62 2.91 15.89
N HIS A 170 -11.51 3.42 15.37
CA HIS A 170 -11.50 3.88 13.96
C HIS A 170 -11.76 2.75 12.96
N TYR A 171 -11.53 1.49 13.37
CA TYR A 171 -11.84 0.30 12.58
C TYR A 171 -13.36 0.11 12.39
N ASP A 172 -14.17 0.83 13.17
CA ASP A 172 -15.64 0.79 13.16
C ASP A 172 -16.29 1.90 12.35
N PHE A 173 -15.48 2.78 11.74
CA PHE A 173 -15.99 3.97 11.06
C PHE A 173 -16.78 4.91 11.99
N VAL A 174 -16.35 5.00 13.26
CA VAL A 174 -16.93 5.89 14.26
C VAL A 174 -16.69 7.36 13.88
N GLY A 175 -17.69 8.21 14.15
CA GLY A 175 -17.62 9.65 13.88
C GLY A 175 -17.88 10.05 12.43
N MET A 176 -18.22 9.09 11.55
CA MET A 176 -18.52 9.37 10.15
C MET A 176 -19.95 9.89 9.92
N PRO A 177 -20.17 10.74 8.89
CA PRO A 177 -21.50 11.22 8.51
C PRO A 177 -22.52 10.10 8.29
N GLU A 178 -23.81 10.42 8.41
CA GLU A 178 -24.92 9.46 8.36
C GLU A 178 -24.89 8.55 7.13
N GLN A 179 -24.47 9.07 5.97
CA GLN A 179 -24.35 8.28 4.74
C GLN A 179 -23.44 7.04 4.88
N PHE A 180 -22.48 7.03 5.80
CA PHE A 180 -21.59 5.88 6.08
C PHE A 180 -22.19 4.88 7.08
N GLN A 181 -23.30 5.23 7.73
CA GLN A 181 -24.00 4.37 8.68
C GLN A 181 -24.87 3.37 7.91
N MET A 182 -24.34 2.17 7.74
CA MET A 182 -25.02 1.06 7.06
C MET A 182 -25.10 -0.16 7.97
N PRO A 183 -26.00 -1.13 7.69
CA PRO A 183 -25.95 -2.44 8.31
C PRO A 183 -24.58 -3.12 8.11
N LEU A 184 -24.25 -4.08 8.98
CA LEU A 184 -22.94 -4.72 9.05
C LEU A 184 -22.36 -5.11 7.69
N TRP A 185 -23.11 -5.84 6.85
CA TRP A 185 -22.58 -6.39 5.60
C TRP A 185 -22.26 -5.32 4.56
N PRO A 186 -23.18 -4.41 4.18
CA PRO A 186 -22.82 -3.28 3.33
C PRO A 186 -21.68 -2.44 3.91
N ARG A 187 -21.72 -2.12 5.22
CA ARG A 187 -20.68 -1.36 5.91
C ARG A 187 -19.32 -2.03 5.75
N PHE A 188 -19.25 -3.32 6.04
CA PHE A 188 -18.03 -4.12 5.93
C PHE A 188 -17.51 -4.17 4.50
N PHE A 189 -18.35 -4.48 3.50
CA PHE A 189 -17.87 -4.61 2.13
C PHE A 189 -17.42 -3.26 1.55
N TRP A 190 -18.23 -2.21 1.68
CA TRP A 190 -17.96 -0.89 1.11
C TRP A 190 -16.86 -0.13 1.84
N LEU A 191 -16.73 -0.29 3.17
CA LEU A 191 -15.85 0.56 3.98
C LEU A 191 -14.63 -0.17 4.55
N ALA A 192 -14.65 -1.51 4.62
CA ALA A 192 -13.52 -2.31 5.08
C ALA A 192 -12.92 -3.18 3.96
N PHE A 193 -13.66 -4.18 3.48
CA PHE A 193 -13.13 -5.25 2.64
C PHE A 193 -12.53 -4.73 1.33
N PHE A 194 -13.35 -4.09 0.48
CA PHE A 194 -12.88 -3.59 -0.81
C PHE A 194 -11.86 -2.45 -0.70
N PRO A 195 -12.03 -1.42 0.15
CA PRO A 195 -11.02 -0.37 0.23
C PRO A 195 -9.69 -0.90 0.79
N GLN A 196 -9.68 -1.83 1.76
CA GLN A 196 -8.42 -2.39 2.26
C GLN A 196 -7.72 -3.29 1.23
N LEU A 197 -8.47 -4.12 0.49
CA LEU A 197 -7.86 -5.09 -0.44
C LEU A 197 -7.64 -4.56 -1.86
N ILE A 198 -8.33 -3.49 -2.25
CA ILE A 198 -8.18 -2.86 -3.57
C ILE A 198 -7.44 -1.54 -3.42
N PHE A 199 -8.07 -0.54 -2.79
CA PHE A 199 -7.51 0.81 -2.74
C PHE A 199 -6.17 0.86 -1.99
N TRP A 200 -6.11 0.31 -0.78
CA TRP A 200 -4.91 0.40 0.06
C TRP A 200 -3.77 -0.52 -0.43
N VAL A 201 -4.10 -1.66 -1.02
CA VAL A 201 -3.10 -2.52 -1.70
C VAL A 201 -2.54 -1.79 -2.93
N ALA A 202 -3.40 -1.20 -3.76
CA ALA A 202 -2.98 -0.42 -4.92
C ALA A 202 -2.14 0.81 -4.53
N PHE A 203 -2.51 1.53 -3.47
CA PHE A 203 -1.68 2.58 -2.89
C PHE A 203 -0.30 2.07 -2.48
N THR A 204 -0.23 0.91 -1.82
CA THR A 204 1.03 0.28 -1.40
C THR A 204 1.92 -0.03 -2.60
N ILE A 205 1.34 -0.57 -3.67
CA ILE A 205 2.05 -0.85 -4.93
C ILE A 205 2.55 0.45 -5.56
N LEU A 206 1.70 1.46 -5.69
CA LEU A 206 2.05 2.71 -6.38
C LEU A 206 3.17 3.46 -5.65
N MET A 207 2.98 3.72 -4.35
CA MET A 207 3.93 4.47 -3.54
C MET A 207 5.22 3.69 -3.28
N GLY A 208 5.10 2.37 -3.09
CA GLY A 208 6.25 1.48 -2.95
C GLY A 208 7.06 1.38 -4.25
N SER A 209 6.40 1.33 -5.41
CA SER A 209 7.08 1.31 -6.72
C SER A 209 7.77 2.64 -7.01
N LEU A 210 7.16 3.76 -6.65
CA LEU A 210 7.76 5.09 -6.78
C LEU A 210 9.05 5.22 -5.96
N THR A 211 8.95 5.00 -4.65
CA THR A 211 10.11 5.09 -3.76
C THR A 211 11.16 4.04 -4.05
N GLY A 212 10.75 2.80 -4.33
CA GLY A 212 11.65 1.72 -4.70
C GLY A 212 12.41 1.96 -6.00
N SER A 213 11.72 2.46 -7.04
CA SER A 213 12.36 2.77 -8.33
C SER A 213 13.33 3.95 -8.23
N ILE A 214 12.97 5.00 -7.46
CA ILE A 214 13.87 6.13 -7.20
C ILE A 214 15.11 5.65 -6.43
N ALA A 215 14.93 4.90 -5.34
CA ALA A 215 16.05 4.39 -4.56
C ALA A 215 16.96 3.48 -5.38
N PHE A 216 16.39 2.61 -6.23
CA PHE A 216 17.19 1.79 -7.13
C PHE A 216 17.94 2.64 -8.17
N ALA A 217 17.33 3.68 -8.73
CA ALA A 217 18.02 4.57 -9.67
C ALA A 217 19.22 5.31 -9.02
N LEU A 218 19.10 5.65 -7.74
CA LEU A 218 20.13 6.39 -6.99
C LEU A 218 21.23 5.47 -6.43
N PHE A 219 20.87 4.28 -5.96
CA PHE A 219 21.77 3.42 -5.17
C PHE A 219 21.97 2.01 -5.76
N GLY A 220 21.22 1.65 -6.79
CA GLY A 220 21.32 0.36 -7.46
C GLY A 220 22.65 0.24 -8.21
N LYS A 221 23.39 -0.84 -7.96
CA LYS A 221 24.56 -1.18 -8.78
C LYS A 221 24.06 -1.52 -10.19
N ARG A 222 24.52 -0.77 -11.19
CA ARG A 222 24.23 -1.07 -12.60
C ARG A 222 24.88 -2.40 -12.97
N SER A 223 24.13 -3.27 -13.65
CA SER A 223 24.74 -4.45 -14.27
C SER A 223 25.59 -4.00 -15.47
N PRO A 224 26.72 -4.67 -15.76
CA PRO A 224 27.63 -4.30 -16.87
C PRO A 224 26.94 -4.22 -18.26
N ALA A 225 25.80 -4.89 -18.44
CA ALA A 225 25.04 -4.90 -19.69
C ALA A 225 24.33 -3.55 -20.01
N GLU A 226 24.16 -2.65 -19.04
CA GLU A 226 23.62 -1.31 -19.29
C GLU A 226 24.73 -0.33 -19.75
N GLU A 227 26.01 -0.67 -19.51
CA GLU A 227 27.18 0.15 -19.82
C GLU A 227 27.55 0.04 -21.30
N THR A 228 27.36 -1.12 -21.92
CA THR A 228 27.63 -1.34 -23.35
C THR A 228 26.68 -0.63 -24.31
N VAL A 229 25.49 -0.21 -23.87
CA VAL A 229 24.51 0.52 -24.71
C VAL A 229 24.77 2.04 -24.70
N GLN A 230 25.56 2.55 -23.76
CA GLN A 230 25.86 3.99 -23.65
C GLN A 230 27.18 4.39 -24.35
N VAL A 231 27.94 3.42 -24.88
CA VAL A 231 29.26 3.65 -25.51
C VAL A 231 29.24 3.38 -27.03
N SER A 232 28.06 3.17 -27.63
CA SER A 232 27.90 2.94 -29.08
C SER A 232 27.09 4.03 -29.76
#